data_AF-A0A1I1LER9-F1
#
_entry.id   AF-A0A1I1LER9-F1
#
_cell.length_a   1.000
_cell.length_b   1.000
_cell.length_c   1.000
_cell.angle_alpha   90.00
_cell.angle_beta   90.00
_cell.angle_gamma   90.00
#
_symmetry.space_group_name_H-M   'P 1'
#
loop_
_entity.id
_entity.type
_entity.pdbx_description
1 polymer ?
#
loop_
_entity_poly.entity_id
_entity_poly.type
_entity_poly.pdbx_seq_one_letter_code
_entity_poly.pdbx_strand_id
1 'polypeptide(L)'
;MSKKKHPPRVKHYSDLKQRAKALCTNLMYAIYKDQIKEGFSDEEAHKRVAEVLNNRSIHLFPEEAAERYEHKKNHFAKRLQRDNVPANLNKMEAIYQKANETLKALEANIFDLQHMQDDLQKLSDYYGSKQWKKDFEADEQGLYPEDLKRGVLSEDGVYNLLERNKEIMEVLKTYLTEDETED
;
A
#
# COMPACT_ATOMS: atom_id res chain seq x y z
N MET A 1 -19.56 29.81 -0.22
CA MET A 1 -19.07 30.36 -1.51
C MET A 1 -17.86 29.57 -1.95
N SER A 2 -17.97 28.73 -2.98
CA SER A 2 -16.87 27.88 -3.46
C SER A 2 -15.85 28.73 -4.24
N LYS A 3 -14.61 28.82 -3.75
CA LYS A 3 -13.51 29.54 -4.43
C LYS A 3 -13.21 28.82 -5.76
N LYS A 4 -13.66 29.38 -6.88
CA LYS A 4 -13.23 28.95 -8.22
C LYS A 4 -11.72 29.13 -8.32
N LYS A 5 -10.95 28.04 -8.16
CA LYS A 5 -9.50 28.02 -8.40
C LYS A 5 -9.26 28.54 -9.82
N HIS A 6 -8.66 29.72 -9.94
CA HIS A 6 -8.25 30.24 -11.24
C HIS A 6 -7.21 29.29 -11.83
N PRO A 7 -7.34 28.88 -13.10
CA PRO A 7 -6.35 28.03 -13.73
C PRO A 7 -4.99 28.76 -13.77
N PRO A 8 -3.87 28.03 -13.61
CA PRO A 8 -2.54 28.63 -13.56
C PRO A 8 -2.26 29.48 -14.81
N ARG A 9 -1.73 30.70 -14.59
CA ARG A 9 -1.40 31.70 -15.61
C ARG A 9 -0.42 31.09 -16.62
N VAL A 10 -0.77 31.10 -17.91
CA VAL A 10 0.09 30.59 -18.99
C VAL A 10 1.32 31.48 -19.09
N LYS A 11 2.52 30.90 -19.02
CA LYS A 11 3.78 31.65 -19.06
C LYS A 11 4.40 31.68 -20.46
N HIS A 12 4.18 30.64 -21.28
CA HIS A 12 4.78 30.52 -22.62
C HIS A 12 3.78 30.06 -23.69
N TYR A 13 4.01 30.45 -24.95
CA TYR A 13 3.21 30.04 -26.12
C TYR A 13 3.15 28.52 -26.32
N SER A 14 4.24 27.81 -25.99
CA SER A 14 4.28 26.34 -25.99
C SER A 14 3.22 25.71 -25.09
N ASP A 15 2.90 26.35 -23.96
CA ASP A 15 1.90 25.87 -23.00
C ASP A 15 0.48 26.00 -23.58
N LEU A 16 0.22 27.05 -24.36
CA LEU A 16 -1.04 27.23 -25.08
C LEU A 16 -1.23 26.10 -26.11
N LYS A 17 -0.18 25.78 -26.86
CA LYS A 17 -0.20 24.68 -27.85
C LYS A 17 -0.45 23.33 -27.19
N GLN A 18 0.20 23.05 -26.05
CA GLN A 18 -0.02 21.82 -25.29
C GLN A 18 -1.45 21.73 -24.74
N ARG A 19 -1.99 22.84 -24.19
CA ARG A 19 -3.37 22.89 -23.71
C ARG A 19 -4.39 22.66 -24.83
N ALA A 20 -4.18 23.26 -26.00
CA ALA A 20 -5.04 23.04 -27.16
C ALA A 20 -5.02 21.57 -27.62
N LYS A 21 -3.83 20.95 -27.67
CA LYS A 21 -3.68 19.51 -27.99
C LYS A 21 -4.37 18.61 -26.96
N ALA A 22 -4.26 18.94 -25.68
CA ALA A 22 -4.92 18.22 -24.60
C ALA A 22 -6.44 18.36 -24.66
N LEU A 23 -6.96 19.56 -24.94
CA LEU A 23 -8.38 19.82 -25.11
C LEU A 23 -8.96 19.00 -26.27
N CYS A 24 -8.31 19.04 -27.45
CA CYS A 24 -8.69 18.23 -28.60
C CYS A 24 -8.72 16.73 -28.25
N THR A 25 -7.69 16.23 -27.58
CA THR A 25 -7.61 14.82 -27.16
C THR A 25 -8.73 14.44 -26.18
N ASN A 26 -9.09 15.34 -25.25
CA ASN A 26 -10.17 15.10 -24.29
C ASN A 26 -11.55 15.10 -24.94
N LEU A 27 -11.79 15.97 -25.93
CA LEU A 27 -13.05 15.99 -26.69
C LEU A 27 -13.20 14.71 -27.52
N MET A 28 -12.14 14.30 -28.23
CA MET A 28 -12.10 13.02 -28.93
C MET A 28 -12.36 11.83 -27.98
N TYR A 29 -11.76 11.84 -26.79
CA TYR A 29 -12.00 10.82 -25.79
C TYR A 29 -13.46 10.78 -25.32
N ALA A 30 -14.12 11.93 -25.16
CA ALA A 30 -15.54 11.97 -24.80
C ALA A 30 -16.40 11.29 -25.87
N ILE A 31 -16.17 11.61 -27.15
CA ILE A 31 -16.86 10.94 -28.27
C ILE A 31 -16.56 9.44 -28.30
N TYR A 32 -15.32 9.03 -28.02
CA TYR A 32 -14.99 7.60 -27.94
C TYR A 32 -15.78 6.88 -26.84
N LYS A 33 -15.96 7.49 -25.66
CA LYS A 33 -16.80 6.90 -24.61
C LYS A 33 -18.25 6.75 -25.06
N ASP A 34 -18.79 7.78 -25.70
CA ASP A 34 -20.16 7.74 -26.24
C ASP A 34 -20.27 6.68 -27.34
N GLN A 35 -19.24 6.54 -28.19
CA GLN A 35 -19.17 5.51 -29.23
C GLN A 35 -19.30 4.10 -28.65
N ILE A 36 -18.51 3.80 -27.62
CA ILE A 36 -18.54 2.49 -26.96
C ILE A 36 -19.87 2.26 -26.21
N LYS A 37 -20.46 3.32 -25.64
CA LYS A 37 -21.71 3.23 -24.88
C LYS A 37 -22.95 3.11 -25.78
N GLU A 38 -23.01 3.87 -26.86
CA GLU A 38 -24.15 3.98 -27.77
C GLU A 38 -24.03 3.04 -28.99
N GLY A 39 -22.83 2.53 -29.27
CA GLY A 39 -22.59 1.56 -30.34
C GLY A 39 -22.60 2.14 -31.76
N PHE A 40 -22.32 3.44 -31.94
CA PHE A 40 -22.30 4.06 -33.26
C PHE A 40 -21.00 3.78 -34.06
N SER A 41 -21.09 3.89 -35.39
CA SER A 41 -19.99 3.58 -36.32
C SER A 41 -18.82 4.56 -36.22
N ASP A 42 -17.65 4.17 -36.74
CA ASP A 42 -16.49 5.07 -36.83
C ASP A 42 -16.78 6.32 -37.68
N GLU A 43 -17.57 6.17 -38.76
CA GLU A 43 -17.97 7.31 -39.60
C GLU A 43 -18.81 8.33 -38.80
N GLU A 44 -19.73 7.85 -37.97
CA GLU A 44 -20.51 8.70 -37.07
C GLU A 44 -19.63 9.33 -35.98
N ALA A 45 -18.65 8.60 -35.47
CA ALA A 45 -17.66 9.13 -34.53
C ALA A 45 -16.84 10.27 -35.13
N HIS A 46 -16.36 10.12 -36.37
CA HIS A 46 -15.58 11.14 -37.08
C HIS A 46 -16.39 12.41 -37.29
N LYS A 47 -17.67 12.28 -37.69
CA LYS A 47 -18.61 13.40 -37.85
C LYS A 47 -18.78 14.16 -36.52
N ARG A 48 -19.05 13.44 -35.43
CA ARG A 48 -19.22 14.04 -34.08
C ARG A 48 -17.94 14.70 -33.56
N VAL A 49 -16.77 14.11 -33.82
CA VAL A 49 -15.48 14.74 -33.49
C VAL A 49 -15.30 16.05 -34.25
N ALA A 50 -15.50 16.04 -35.57
CA ALA A 50 -15.36 17.25 -36.39
C ALA A 50 -16.31 18.36 -35.95
N GLU A 51 -17.57 18.02 -35.68
CA GLU A 51 -18.58 18.95 -35.18
C GLU A 51 -18.19 19.56 -33.82
N VAL A 52 -17.80 18.72 -32.85
CA VAL A 52 -17.42 19.18 -31.50
C VAL A 52 -16.17 20.07 -31.52
N LEU A 53 -15.19 19.76 -32.38
CA LEU A 53 -13.99 20.60 -32.53
C LEU A 53 -14.34 21.95 -33.15
N ASN A 54 -15.15 21.97 -34.20
CA ASN A 54 -15.60 23.20 -34.85
C ASN A 54 -16.41 24.09 -33.89
N ASN A 55 -17.34 23.50 -33.14
CA ASN A 55 -18.15 24.20 -32.13
C ASN A 55 -17.31 24.81 -30.99
N ARG A 56 -16.10 24.28 -30.77
CA ARG A 56 -15.13 24.79 -29.78
C ARG A 56 -14.10 25.74 -30.39
N SER A 57 -14.28 26.13 -31.65
CA SER A 57 -13.32 26.94 -32.43
C SER A 57 -11.91 26.33 -32.47
N ILE A 58 -11.82 25.00 -32.44
CA ILE A 58 -10.58 24.26 -32.64
C ILE A 58 -10.51 23.91 -34.13
N HIS A 59 -9.78 24.73 -34.88
CA HIS A 59 -9.61 24.52 -36.32
C HIS A 59 -8.70 23.32 -36.56
N LEU A 60 -9.32 22.22 -36.98
CA LEU A 60 -8.66 21.00 -37.45
C LEU A 60 -9.46 20.50 -38.65
N PHE A 61 -8.79 20.18 -39.75
CA PHE A 61 -9.48 19.64 -40.92
C PHE A 61 -10.17 18.31 -40.54
N PRO A 62 -11.39 18.03 -41.05
CA PRO A 62 -12.13 16.82 -40.68
C PRO A 62 -11.34 15.52 -40.90
N GLU A 63 -10.58 15.44 -41.98
CA GLU A 63 -9.70 14.31 -42.30
C GLU A 63 -8.59 14.13 -41.26
N GLU A 64 -7.87 15.21 -40.92
CA GLU A 64 -6.85 15.18 -39.86
C GLU A 64 -7.46 14.85 -38.48
N ALA A 65 -8.71 15.26 -38.23
CA ALA A 65 -9.42 14.93 -37.00
C ALA A 65 -9.76 13.43 -36.92
N ALA A 66 -10.21 12.83 -38.03
CA ALA A 66 -10.46 11.41 -38.15
C ALA A 66 -9.18 10.57 -37.98
N GLU A 67 -8.09 10.93 -38.66
CA GLU A 67 -6.80 10.25 -38.51
C GLU A 67 -6.29 10.26 -37.07
N ARG A 68 -6.34 11.44 -36.42
CA ARG A 68 -5.93 11.58 -35.02
C ARG A 68 -6.82 10.80 -34.07
N TYR A 69 -8.11 10.74 -34.35
CA TYR A 69 -9.06 9.94 -33.60
C TYR A 69 -8.69 8.45 -33.69
N GLU A 70 -8.54 7.92 -34.90
CA GLU A 70 -8.16 6.53 -35.15
C GLU A 70 -6.83 6.17 -34.49
N HIS A 71 -5.79 6.98 -34.70
CA HIS A 71 -4.48 6.79 -34.08
C HIS A 71 -4.55 6.75 -32.54
N LYS A 72 -5.54 7.41 -31.93
CA LYS A 72 -5.71 7.47 -30.47
C LYS A 72 -6.68 6.44 -29.90
N LYS A 73 -7.42 5.67 -30.71
CA LYS A 73 -8.41 4.69 -30.21
C LYS A 73 -7.83 3.72 -29.19
N ASN A 74 -6.64 3.16 -29.44
CA ASN A 74 -5.97 2.28 -28.48
C ASN A 74 -5.63 2.99 -27.16
N HIS A 75 -5.25 4.26 -27.21
CA HIS A 75 -5.03 5.07 -26.02
C HIS A 75 -6.34 5.36 -25.26
N PHE A 76 -7.42 5.65 -25.99
CA PHE A 76 -8.74 5.88 -25.43
C PHE A 76 -9.33 4.62 -24.79
N ALA A 77 -9.17 3.45 -25.43
CA ALA A 77 -9.58 2.16 -24.88
C ALA A 77 -8.93 1.90 -23.52
N LYS A 78 -7.59 2.07 -23.43
CA LYS A 78 -6.85 1.94 -22.17
C LYS A 78 -7.29 2.95 -21.12
N ARG A 79 -7.60 4.18 -21.53
CA ARG A 79 -8.11 5.22 -20.62
C ARG A 79 -9.50 4.87 -20.10
N LEU A 80 -10.40 4.39 -20.96
CA LEU A 80 -11.75 3.97 -20.59
C LEU A 80 -11.72 2.81 -19.59
N GLN A 81 -10.86 1.81 -19.79
CA GLN A 81 -10.64 0.74 -18.82
C GLN A 81 -10.26 1.28 -17.44
N ARG A 82 -9.39 2.31 -17.37
CA ARG A 82 -8.99 2.94 -16.11
C ARG A 82 -10.10 3.76 -15.48
N ASP A 83 -10.86 4.52 -16.28
CA ASP A 83 -12.00 5.32 -15.80
C ASP A 83 -13.15 4.42 -15.30
N ASN A 84 -13.25 3.20 -15.82
CA ASN A 84 -14.22 2.19 -15.39
C ASN A 84 -13.81 1.47 -14.09
N VAL A 85 -12.58 1.65 -13.60
CA VAL A 85 -12.17 1.07 -12.31
C VAL A 85 -13.02 1.69 -11.20
N PRO A 86 -13.83 0.89 -10.48
CA PRO A 86 -14.66 1.42 -9.41
C PRO A 86 -13.80 2.08 -8.32
N ALA A 87 -14.19 3.28 -7.87
CA ALA A 87 -13.41 4.02 -6.88
C ALA A 87 -13.23 3.28 -5.54
N ASN A 88 -14.16 2.37 -5.22
CA ASN A 88 -14.07 1.49 -4.05
C ASN A 88 -13.06 0.35 -4.24
N LEU A 89 -12.82 -0.13 -5.46
CA LEU A 89 -11.96 -1.30 -5.70
C LEU A 89 -10.53 -1.05 -5.22
N ASN A 90 -9.93 0.08 -5.59
CA ASN A 90 -8.58 0.45 -5.14
C ASN A 90 -8.50 0.63 -3.61
N LYS A 91 -9.58 1.10 -2.97
CA LYS A 91 -9.62 1.24 -1.51
C LYS A 91 -9.67 -0.12 -0.82
N MET A 92 -10.50 -1.04 -1.33
CA MET A 92 -10.61 -2.38 -0.78
C MET A 92 -9.34 -3.20 -1.03
N GLU A 93 -8.72 -3.06 -2.19
CA GLU A 93 -7.43 -3.68 -2.51
C GLU A 93 -6.34 -3.23 -1.54
N ALA A 94 -6.25 -1.94 -1.23
CA ALA A 94 -5.29 -1.44 -0.25
C ALA A 94 -5.52 -1.99 1.17
N ILE A 95 -6.80 -2.14 1.57
CA ILE A 95 -7.14 -2.77 2.86
C ILE A 95 -6.75 -4.25 2.86
N TYR A 96 -7.07 -4.97 1.79
CA TYR A 96 -6.76 -6.38 1.62
C TYR A 96 -5.25 -6.64 1.69
N GLN A 97 -4.45 -5.87 0.95
CA GLN A 97 -2.99 -5.99 0.98
C GLN A 97 -2.42 -5.73 2.37
N LYS A 98 -2.86 -4.64 3.01
CA LYS A 98 -2.42 -4.30 4.37
C LYS A 98 -2.80 -5.38 5.39
N ALA A 99 -4.00 -5.95 5.28
CA ALA A 99 -4.46 -7.02 6.15
C ALA A 99 -3.56 -8.26 5.99
N ASN A 100 -3.31 -8.70 4.75
CA ASN A 100 -2.43 -9.84 4.48
C ASN A 100 -1.01 -9.64 5.00
N GLU A 101 -0.42 -8.46 4.78
CA GLU A 101 0.92 -8.15 5.29
C GLU A 101 0.97 -8.18 6.82
N THR A 102 -0.05 -7.62 7.47
CA THR A 102 -0.14 -7.59 8.95
C THR A 102 -0.30 -9.00 9.51
N LEU A 103 -1.18 -9.82 8.93
CA LEU A 103 -1.42 -11.19 9.37
C LEU A 103 -0.18 -12.06 9.18
N LYS A 104 0.48 -11.98 8.02
CA LYS A 104 1.72 -12.72 7.76
C LYS A 104 2.84 -12.34 8.73
N ALA A 105 2.98 -11.06 9.05
CA ALA A 105 3.97 -10.60 10.03
C ALA A 105 3.63 -11.08 11.44
N LEU A 106 2.35 -11.06 11.82
CA LEU A 106 1.90 -11.56 13.11
C LEU A 106 2.16 -13.07 13.25
N GLU A 107 1.79 -13.87 12.25
CA GLU A 107 2.07 -15.31 12.22
C GLU A 107 3.56 -15.60 12.39
N ALA A 108 4.42 -14.94 11.59
CA ALA A 108 5.87 -15.10 11.69
C ALA A 108 6.39 -14.77 13.10
N ASN A 109 5.95 -13.66 13.70
CA ASN A 109 6.37 -13.28 15.05
C ASN A 109 5.89 -14.27 16.13
N ILE A 110 4.68 -14.84 15.98
CA ILE A 110 4.19 -15.88 16.88
C ILE A 110 5.07 -17.13 16.77
N PHE A 111 5.38 -17.58 15.55
CA PHE A 111 6.27 -18.71 15.35
C PHE A 111 7.67 -18.45 15.90
N ASP A 112 8.25 -17.28 15.66
CA ASP A 112 9.56 -16.91 16.19
C ASP A 112 9.56 -16.98 17.73
N LEU A 113 8.52 -16.42 18.38
CA LEU A 113 8.38 -16.50 19.84
C LEU A 113 8.24 -17.95 20.34
N GLN A 114 7.50 -18.81 19.63
CA GLN A 114 7.39 -20.23 19.96
C GLN A 114 8.74 -20.95 19.88
N HIS A 115 9.54 -20.67 18.85
CA HIS A 115 10.86 -21.28 18.69
C HIS A 115 11.87 -20.75 19.74
N MET A 116 11.65 -19.55 20.27
CA MET A 116 12.48 -18.98 21.34
C MET A 116 12.22 -19.60 22.72
N GLN A 117 11.16 -20.39 22.91
CA GLN A 117 10.82 -20.90 24.25
C GLN A 117 11.93 -21.77 24.87
N ASP A 118 12.63 -22.57 24.06
CA ASP A 118 13.78 -23.37 24.53
C ASP A 118 14.94 -22.47 25.00
N ASP A 119 15.19 -21.37 24.30
CA ASP A 119 16.26 -20.42 24.67
C ASP A 119 15.86 -19.58 25.88
N LEU A 120 14.58 -19.22 26.00
CA LEU A 120 14.05 -18.55 27.19
C LEU A 120 14.07 -19.47 28.41
N GLN A 121 13.86 -20.77 28.22
CA GLN A 121 14.05 -21.75 29.29
C GLN A 121 15.51 -21.81 29.74
N LYS A 122 16.47 -21.84 28.81
CA LYS A 122 17.91 -21.77 29.17
C LYS A 122 18.25 -20.49 29.93
N LEU A 123 17.67 -19.35 29.53
CA LEU A 123 17.86 -18.08 30.24
C LEU A 123 17.27 -18.11 31.65
N SER A 124 16.08 -18.70 31.81
CA SER A 124 15.43 -18.92 33.11
C SER A 124 16.29 -19.82 34.02
N ASP A 125 16.79 -20.93 33.48
CA ASP A 125 17.66 -21.87 34.19
C ASP A 125 18.95 -21.18 34.62
N TYR A 126 19.57 -20.36 33.76
CA TYR A 126 20.73 -19.55 34.10
C TYR A 126 20.41 -18.57 35.23
N TYR A 127 19.35 -17.77 35.12
CA TYR A 127 18.94 -16.80 36.13
C TYR A 127 18.70 -17.42 37.51
N GLY A 128 18.09 -18.61 37.55
CA GLY A 128 17.89 -19.37 38.79
C GLY A 128 19.14 -20.11 39.31
N SER A 129 20.25 -20.09 38.57
CA SER A 129 21.42 -20.92 38.86
C SER A 129 22.37 -20.30 39.90
N LYS A 130 23.23 -21.16 40.45
CA LYS A 130 24.42 -20.71 41.20
C LYS A 130 25.44 -19.97 40.34
N GLN A 131 25.42 -20.17 39.02
CA GLN A 131 26.35 -19.53 38.10
C GLN A 131 26.00 -18.05 37.94
N TRP A 132 24.73 -17.71 37.72
CA TRP A 132 24.27 -16.32 37.67
C TRP A 132 24.65 -15.54 38.93
N LYS A 133 24.51 -16.14 40.12
CA LYS A 133 24.92 -15.50 41.38
C LYS A 133 26.40 -15.15 41.42
N LYS A 134 27.26 -16.06 40.94
CA LYS A 134 28.71 -15.80 40.86
C LYS A 134 29.03 -14.70 39.87
N ASP A 135 28.35 -14.70 38.73
CA ASP A 135 28.56 -13.69 37.69
C ASP A 135 28.06 -12.31 38.19
N PHE A 136 26.96 -12.26 38.93
CA PHE A 136 26.47 -11.05 39.59
C PHE A 136 27.48 -10.52 40.64
N GLU A 137 27.95 -11.38 41.55
CA GLU A 137 28.95 -11.01 42.56
C GLU A 137 30.27 -10.51 41.94
N ALA A 138 30.69 -11.10 40.80
CA ALA A 138 31.87 -10.67 40.06
C ALA A 138 31.70 -9.30 39.40
N ASP A 139 30.50 -8.99 38.90
CA ASP A 139 30.16 -7.67 38.37
C ASP A 139 30.17 -6.61 39.49
N GLU A 140 29.59 -6.92 40.66
CA GLU A 140 29.63 -6.03 41.84
C GLU A 140 31.06 -5.76 42.33
N GLN A 141 31.97 -6.73 42.17
CA GLN A 141 33.39 -6.57 42.48
C GLN A 141 34.18 -5.78 41.43
N GLY A 142 33.54 -5.36 40.33
CA GLY A 142 34.19 -4.64 39.24
C GLY A 142 35.16 -5.50 38.43
N LEU A 143 34.96 -6.82 38.40
CA LEU A 143 35.82 -7.75 37.64
C LEU A 143 35.56 -7.74 36.14
N TYR A 144 34.50 -7.04 35.69
CA TYR A 144 34.13 -6.96 34.28
C TYR A 144 34.38 -5.57 33.67
N PRO A 145 34.71 -5.51 32.37
CA PRO A 145 34.88 -4.25 31.64
C PRO A 145 33.64 -3.35 31.69
N GLU A 146 33.84 -2.03 31.73
CA GLU A 146 32.73 -1.05 31.76
C GLU A 146 31.77 -1.17 30.57
N ASP A 147 32.27 -1.57 29.39
CA ASP A 147 31.49 -1.71 28.16
C ASP A 147 30.68 -3.01 28.05
N LEU A 148 30.79 -3.92 29.03
CA LEU A 148 29.99 -5.13 29.08
C LEU A 148 28.49 -4.81 29.20
N LYS A 149 27.68 -5.41 28.33
CA LYS A 149 26.21 -5.34 28.46
C LYS A 149 25.76 -6.23 29.62
N ARG A 150 25.21 -5.61 30.66
CA ARG A 150 24.79 -6.28 31.92
C ARG A 150 23.30 -6.54 32.03
N GLY A 151 22.57 -6.54 30.90
CA GLY A 151 21.12 -6.74 30.92
C GLY A 151 20.69 -8.01 31.67
N VAL A 152 21.45 -9.10 31.51
CA VAL A 152 21.20 -10.40 32.18
C VAL A 152 21.58 -10.43 33.66
N LEU A 153 22.37 -9.47 34.14
CA LEU A 153 22.77 -9.33 35.54
C LEU A 153 21.95 -8.27 36.28
N SER A 154 20.97 -7.66 35.61
CA SER A 154 20.04 -6.77 36.31
C SER A 154 19.11 -7.59 37.21
N GLU A 155 18.82 -7.06 38.40
CA GLU A 155 17.96 -7.72 39.39
C GLU A 155 16.58 -8.06 38.81
N ASP A 156 15.99 -7.15 38.03
CA ASP A 156 14.62 -7.33 37.52
C ASP A 156 14.53 -7.65 36.02
N GLY A 157 15.59 -7.43 35.22
CA GLY A 157 15.47 -7.44 33.76
C GLY A 157 15.11 -8.80 33.18
N VAL A 158 15.75 -9.87 33.67
CA VAL A 158 15.43 -11.25 33.23
C VAL A 158 14.07 -11.67 33.77
N TYR A 159 13.76 -11.36 35.02
CA TYR A 159 12.45 -11.66 35.63
C TYR A 159 11.30 -11.04 34.82
N ASN A 160 11.35 -9.72 34.57
CA ASN A 160 10.33 -9.00 33.81
C ASN A 160 10.15 -9.55 32.38
N LEU A 161 11.25 -9.95 31.74
CA LEU A 161 11.20 -10.55 30.40
C LEU A 161 10.51 -11.92 30.41
N LEU A 162 10.84 -12.77 31.39
CA LEU A 162 10.26 -14.11 31.52
C LEU A 162 8.77 -14.04 31.92
N GLU A 163 8.40 -13.12 32.81
CA GLU A 163 7.01 -12.89 33.19
C GLU A 163 6.18 -12.42 31.99
N ARG A 164 6.68 -11.42 31.26
CA ARG A 164 6.01 -10.96 30.03
C ARG A 164 5.88 -12.07 28.97
N ASN A 165 6.91 -12.91 28.81
CA ASN A 165 6.81 -14.06 27.91
C ASN A 165 5.71 -15.03 28.35
N LYS A 166 5.64 -15.35 29.64
CA LYS A 166 4.61 -16.23 30.20
C LYS A 166 3.20 -15.67 29.94
N GLU A 167 2.98 -14.38 30.20
CA GLU A 167 1.70 -13.73 29.92
C GLU A 167 1.29 -13.84 28.45
N ILE A 168 2.21 -13.58 27.53
CA ILE A 168 1.95 -13.69 26.09
C ILE A 168 1.63 -15.13 25.70
N MET A 169 2.39 -16.11 26.22
CA MET A 169 2.17 -17.52 25.90
C MET A 169 0.84 -18.06 26.45
N GLU A 170 0.38 -17.59 27.62
CA GLU A 170 -0.95 -17.95 28.16
C GLU A 170 -2.08 -17.39 27.28
N VAL A 171 -1.94 -16.15 26.80
CA VAL A 171 -2.88 -15.57 25.85
C VAL A 171 -2.89 -16.39 24.55
N LEU A 172 -1.72 -16.72 24.00
CA LEU A 172 -1.62 -17.52 22.77
C LEU A 172 -2.21 -18.92 22.95
N LYS A 173 -1.97 -19.57 24.09
CA LYS A 173 -2.48 -20.92 24.38
C LYS A 173 -4.00 -20.99 24.28
N THR A 174 -4.71 -19.98 24.77
CA THR A 174 -6.18 -19.87 24.69
C THR A 174 -6.71 -19.95 23.25
N TYR A 175 -5.90 -19.61 22.26
CA TYR A 175 -6.27 -19.64 20.83
C TYR A 175 -5.58 -20.75 20.03
N LEU A 176 -4.62 -21.47 20.62
CA LEU A 176 -3.84 -22.53 19.96
C LEU A 176 -4.21 -23.93 20.42
N THR A 177 -4.81 -24.09 21.61
CA THR A 177 -5.44 -25.34 21.99
C THR A 177 -6.74 -25.45 21.23
N GLU A 178 -6.76 -26.29 20.19
CA GLU A 178 -7.99 -26.75 19.57
C GLU A 178 -8.94 -27.19 20.70
N ASP A 179 -10.19 -26.72 20.64
CA ASP A 179 -11.27 -27.46 21.26
C ASP A 179 -11.12 -28.90 20.77
N GLU A 180 -10.67 -29.80 21.64
CA GLU A 180 -10.94 -31.23 21.54
C GLU A 180 -12.46 -31.40 21.69
N THR A 181 -13.25 -30.86 20.75
CA THR A 181 -14.67 -31.17 20.63
C THR A 181 -14.76 -32.58 20.07
N GLU A 182 -14.74 -33.53 21.01
CA GLU A 182 -15.56 -34.74 21.10
C GLU A 182 -16.04 -35.31 19.74
N ASP A 183 -15.39 -36.40 19.32
CA ASP A 183 -15.96 -37.41 18.40
C ASP A 183 -17.21 -38.08 19.00
#